data_AF-A0A1V5NQ53-F1
#
_entry.id   AF-A0A1V5NQ53-F1
#
_cell.length_a   1.000
_cell.length_b   1.000
_cell.length_c   1.000
_cell.angle_alpha   90.00
_cell.angle_beta   90.00
_cell.angle_gamma   90.00
#
_symmetry.space_group_name_H-M   'P 1'
#
loop_
_entity.id
_entity.type
_entity.pdbx_description
1 polymer ?
#
loop_
_entity_poly.entity_id
_entity_poly.type
_entity_poly.pdbx_seq_one_letter_code
_entity_poly.pdbx_strand_id
1 'polypeptide(L)'
;MTLARINGISFTDIAARVLADCPRELKCKHPISLLRIAYALIGADKKERAAELLEEIRDIIEDIADETRQKALMGEWTLVSAFLEFPDIIKMEPIIQKAARMIGGRCRTLTAEEPFAFGMPMMILFHKTPGQLEAEIEAFTSVTGMLCSLTGIKNCAEAFFKAEVALYRGNLSEAELSAYKAAYQADAAGQWPIRMGTANLLGHTAFRRGNNRDLSKYFKAVEESVGSDALSPYVMKLLRAGVYIWMDLGKLFPQWLRDAV
;
A
#
# COMPACT_ATOMS: atom_id res chain seq x y z
N MET A 1 4.62 8.30 -4.43
CA MET A 1 4.87 9.00 -5.72
C MET A 1 3.60 9.25 -6.56
N THR A 2 2.53 8.50 -6.34
CA THR A 2 1.34 8.43 -7.19
C THR A 2 0.59 9.74 -7.46
N LEU A 3 0.53 10.62 -6.47
CA LEU A 3 -0.12 11.94 -6.57
C LEU A 3 0.89 13.09 -6.60
N ALA A 4 2.18 12.78 -6.79
CA ALA A 4 3.21 13.80 -6.86
C ALA A 4 2.98 14.69 -8.09
N ARG A 5 3.15 15.99 -7.92
CA ARG A 5 3.11 16.98 -8.99
C ARG A 5 4.42 17.75 -9.00
N ILE A 6 5.01 17.92 -10.18
CA ILE A 6 6.22 18.72 -10.39
C ILE A 6 5.81 19.90 -11.27
N ASN A 7 5.92 21.12 -10.74
CA ASN A 7 5.47 22.34 -11.41
C ASN A 7 4.01 22.27 -11.90
N GLY A 8 3.12 21.64 -11.12
CA GLY A 8 1.70 21.49 -11.43
C GLY A 8 1.32 20.31 -12.35
N ILE A 9 2.29 19.69 -13.02
CA ILE A 9 2.10 18.52 -13.90
C ILE A 9 2.17 17.24 -13.06
N SER A 10 1.31 16.27 -13.34
CA SER A 10 1.35 14.97 -12.64
C SER A 10 2.65 14.21 -12.95
N PHE A 11 3.16 13.45 -11.98
CA PHE A 11 4.32 12.60 -12.20
C PHE A 11 4.12 11.63 -13.38
N THR A 12 2.91 11.07 -13.54
CA THR A 12 2.61 10.11 -14.61
C THR A 12 2.64 10.74 -15.99
N ASP A 13 2.23 12.00 -16.14
CA ASP A 13 2.34 12.73 -17.41
C ASP A 13 3.81 13.03 -17.76
N ILE A 14 4.61 13.41 -16.75
CA ILE A 14 6.05 13.62 -16.92
C ILE A 14 6.73 12.31 -17.32
N ALA A 15 6.44 11.23 -16.60
CA ALA A 15 6.99 9.91 -16.88
C ALA A 15 6.63 9.43 -18.30
N ALA A 16 5.39 9.65 -18.74
CA ALA A 16 4.97 9.32 -20.10
C ALA A 16 5.78 10.09 -21.17
N ARG A 17 5.99 11.39 -20.98
CA ARG A 17 6.82 12.21 -21.90
C ARG A 17 8.27 11.73 -21.91
N VAL A 18 8.85 11.54 -20.73
CA VAL A 18 10.22 11.03 -20.59
C VAL A 18 10.37 9.69 -21.30
N LEU A 19 9.43 8.76 -21.13
CA LEU A 19 9.50 7.44 -21.77
C LEU A 19 9.36 7.50 -23.30
N ALA A 20 8.53 8.41 -23.82
CA ALA A 20 8.33 8.61 -25.25
C ALA A 20 9.58 9.18 -25.93
N ASP A 21 10.26 10.12 -25.26
CA ASP A 21 11.45 10.79 -25.80
C ASP A 21 12.77 10.07 -25.44
N CYS A 22 12.74 9.02 -24.60
CA CYS A 22 13.93 8.32 -24.12
C CYS A 22 14.45 7.32 -25.18
N PRO A 23 15.70 7.48 -25.66
CA PRO A 23 16.31 6.54 -26.60
C PRO A 23 16.42 5.12 -26.01
N ARG A 24 16.28 4.11 -26.87
CA ARG A 24 16.35 2.69 -26.46
C ARG A 24 17.67 2.37 -25.76
N GLU A 25 18.78 2.93 -26.22
CA GLU A 25 20.11 2.70 -25.60
C GLU A 25 20.14 3.17 -24.14
N LEU A 26 19.42 4.24 -23.81
CA LEU A 26 19.34 4.75 -22.44
C LEU A 26 18.41 3.87 -21.58
N LYS A 27 17.27 3.43 -22.14
CA LYS A 27 16.38 2.46 -21.50
C LYS A 27 17.13 1.18 -21.11
N CYS A 28 17.91 0.61 -22.03
CA CYS A 28 18.70 -0.60 -21.78
C CYS A 28 19.71 -0.45 -20.62
N LYS A 29 20.22 0.77 -20.39
CA LYS A 29 21.17 1.04 -19.30
C LYS A 29 20.49 1.16 -17.92
N HIS A 30 19.18 1.44 -17.86
CA HIS A 30 18.48 1.80 -16.64
C HIS A 30 17.18 1.00 -16.34
N PRO A 31 17.19 -0.34 -16.38
CA PRO A 31 15.99 -1.16 -16.18
C PRO A 31 15.32 -0.93 -14.81
N ILE A 32 16.08 -0.70 -13.74
CA ILE A 32 15.50 -0.40 -12.42
C ILE A 32 14.70 0.90 -12.42
N SER A 33 15.16 1.94 -13.11
CA SER A 33 14.43 3.21 -13.20
C SER A 33 13.12 3.04 -13.97
N LEU A 34 13.14 2.25 -15.04
CA LEU A 34 11.93 1.91 -15.80
C LEU A 34 10.93 1.13 -14.93
N LEU A 35 11.41 0.15 -14.15
CA LEU A 35 10.58 -0.61 -13.21
C LEU A 35 9.94 0.28 -12.14
N ARG A 36 10.66 1.28 -11.63
CA ARG A 36 10.10 2.27 -10.69
C ARG A 36 9.01 3.13 -11.33
N ILE A 37 9.16 3.48 -12.61
CA ILE A 37 8.13 4.18 -13.37
C ILE A 37 6.90 3.27 -13.56
N ALA A 38 7.10 2.00 -13.93
CA ALA A 38 6.01 1.03 -14.05
C ALA A 38 5.23 0.89 -12.74
N TYR A 39 5.94 0.73 -11.61
CA TYR A 39 5.31 0.69 -10.29
C TYR A 39 4.49 1.95 -9.96
N ALA A 40 5.03 3.14 -10.28
CA ALA A 40 4.30 4.39 -10.08
C ALA A 40 3.05 4.52 -10.98
N LEU A 41 3.10 4.00 -12.22
CA LEU A 41 1.94 3.92 -13.11
C LEU A 41 0.87 2.98 -12.57
N ILE A 42 1.25 1.82 -12.00
CA ILE A 42 0.32 0.90 -11.34
C ILE A 42 -0.39 1.61 -10.19
N GLY A 43 0.35 2.30 -9.32
CA GLY A 43 -0.25 3.04 -8.23
C GLY A 43 -1.25 4.10 -8.72
N ALA A 44 -0.98 4.73 -9.86
CA ALA A 44 -1.80 5.78 -10.45
C ALA A 44 -2.96 5.24 -11.30
N ASP A 45 -3.27 3.96 -11.16
CA ASP A 45 -4.32 3.25 -11.88
C ASP A 45 -4.17 3.36 -13.41
N LYS A 46 -2.92 3.32 -13.90
CA LYS A 46 -2.55 3.26 -15.32
C LYS A 46 -2.00 1.87 -15.66
N LYS A 47 -2.75 0.82 -15.29
CA LYS A 47 -2.29 -0.57 -15.37
C LYS A 47 -1.97 -1.03 -16.80
N GLU A 48 -2.72 -0.58 -17.81
CA GLU A 48 -2.45 -0.93 -19.21
C GLU A 48 -1.09 -0.39 -19.66
N ARG A 49 -0.82 0.89 -19.39
CA ARG A 49 0.49 1.52 -19.68
C ARG A 49 1.63 0.89 -18.90
N ALA A 50 1.37 0.50 -17.65
CA ALA A 50 2.36 -0.21 -16.85
C ALA A 50 2.67 -1.59 -17.43
N ALA A 51 1.66 -2.32 -17.92
CA ALA A 51 1.83 -3.62 -18.58
C ALA A 51 2.65 -3.49 -19.87
N GLU A 52 2.33 -2.52 -20.73
CA GLU A 52 3.11 -2.22 -21.95
C GLU A 52 4.59 -1.95 -21.63
N LEU A 53 4.85 -1.11 -20.62
CA LEU A 53 6.21 -0.81 -20.18
C LEU A 53 6.91 -2.03 -19.57
N LEU A 54 6.19 -2.90 -18.85
CA LEU A 54 6.74 -4.13 -18.31
C LEU A 54 7.14 -5.13 -19.40
N GLU A 55 6.40 -5.22 -20.51
CA GLU A 55 6.83 -6.01 -21.67
C GLU A 55 8.14 -5.46 -22.26
N GLU A 56 8.22 -4.14 -22.49
CA GLU A 56 9.46 -3.50 -23.00
C GLU A 56 10.66 -3.76 -22.07
N ILE A 57 10.46 -3.66 -20.75
CA ILE A 57 11.52 -3.94 -19.77
C ILE A 57 11.93 -5.41 -19.80
N ARG A 58 10.99 -6.34 -20.02
CA ARG A 58 11.29 -7.77 -20.09
C ARG A 58 12.24 -8.06 -21.25
N ASP A 59 11.94 -7.54 -22.45
CA ASP A 59 12.80 -7.67 -23.63
C ASP A 59 14.21 -7.13 -23.35
N ILE A 60 14.31 -5.97 -22.70
CA ILE A 60 15.60 -5.38 -22.28
C ILE A 60 16.37 -6.29 -21.33
N ILE A 61 15.69 -6.96 -20.39
CA ILE A 61 16.33 -7.85 -19.42
C ILE A 61 16.78 -9.14 -20.10
N GLU A 62 15.99 -9.69 -21.01
CA GLU A 62 16.31 -10.93 -21.73
C GLU A 62 17.57 -10.80 -22.59
N ASP A 63 17.86 -9.61 -23.12
CA ASP A 63 19.09 -9.31 -23.87
C ASP A 63 20.37 -9.24 -23.00
N ILE A 64 20.28 -9.34 -21.67
CA ILE A 64 21.44 -9.25 -20.76
C ILE A 64 22.21 -10.58 -20.72
N ALA A 65 23.48 -10.56 -21.16
CA ALA A 65 24.34 -11.74 -21.19
C ALA A 65 24.81 -12.25 -19.82
N ASP A 66 24.93 -11.37 -18.81
CA ASP A 66 25.27 -11.78 -17.44
C ASP A 66 24.05 -12.43 -16.77
N GLU A 67 24.04 -13.76 -16.71
CA GLU A 67 22.95 -14.56 -16.14
C GLU A 67 22.60 -14.19 -14.70
N THR A 68 23.61 -13.84 -13.88
CA THR A 68 23.37 -13.46 -12.48
C THR A 68 22.62 -12.13 -12.41
N ARG A 69 23.09 -11.15 -13.19
CA ARG A 69 22.44 -9.84 -13.29
C ARG A 69 21.05 -9.95 -13.93
N GLN A 70 20.91 -10.75 -14.99
CA GLN A 70 19.65 -11.01 -15.68
C GLN A 70 18.63 -11.61 -14.70
N LYS A 71 19.00 -12.68 -13.98
CA LYS A 71 18.13 -13.31 -12.98
C LYS A 71 17.69 -12.33 -11.89
N ALA A 72 18.62 -11.54 -11.34
CA ALA A 72 18.29 -10.56 -10.32
C ALA A 72 17.32 -9.49 -10.84
N LEU A 73 17.54 -8.98 -12.07
CA LEU A 73 16.64 -8.02 -12.70
C LEU A 73 15.27 -8.61 -13.06
N MET A 74 15.22 -9.87 -13.49
CA MET A 74 13.96 -10.56 -13.72
C MET A 74 13.20 -10.79 -12.41
N GLY A 75 13.92 -10.96 -11.29
CA GLY A 75 13.32 -10.96 -9.95
C GLY A 75 12.67 -9.62 -9.60
N GLU A 76 13.34 -8.49 -9.89
CA GLU A 76 12.80 -7.14 -9.70
C GLU A 76 11.58 -6.89 -10.61
N TRP A 77 11.65 -7.35 -11.86
CA TRP A 77 10.53 -7.31 -12.80
C TRP A 77 9.33 -8.11 -12.28
N THR A 78 9.58 -9.33 -11.79
CA THR A 78 8.55 -10.20 -11.20
C THR A 78 7.92 -9.56 -9.95
N LEU A 79 8.71 -8.85 -9.15
CA LEU A 79 8.20 -8.12 -7.98
C LEU A 79 7.23 -7.02 -8.40
N VAL A 80 7.60 -6.19 -9.38
CA VAL A 80 6.74 -5.08 -9.85
C VAL A 80 5.49 -5.61 -10.54
N SER A 81 5.59 -6.67 -11.35
CA SER A 81 4.42 -7.24 -12.04
C SER A 81 3.40 -7.83 -11.07
N ALA A 82 3.82 -8.31 -9.89
CA ALA A 82 2.89 -8.75 -8.84
C ALA A 82 1.88 -7.66 -8.46
N PHE A 83 2.26 -6.38 -8.51
CA PHE A 83 1.35 -5.27 -8.15
C PHE A 83 0.25 -5.02 -9.20
N LEU A 84 0.30 -5.64 -10.38
CA LEU A 84 -0.84 -5.63 -11.31
C LEU A 84 -2.05 -6.36 -10.72
N GLU A 85 -1.82 -7.41 -9.92
CA GLU A 85 -2.85 -8.19 -9.23
C GLU A 85 -3.43 -7.45 -8.02
N PHE A 86 -2.77 -6.38 -7.54
CA PHE A 86 -3.24 -5.64 -6.38
C PHE A 86 -4.68 -5.10 -6.60
N PRO A 87 -5.59 -5.23 -5.60
CA PRO A 87 -5.36 -5.70 -4.23
C PRO A 87 -5.72 -7.20 -3.97
N ASP A 88 -5.65 -8.08 -4.96
CA ASP A 88 -5.85 -9.53 -4.76
C ASP A 88 -4.59 -10.18 -4.16
N ILE A 89 -4.52 -10.22 -2.82
CA ILE A 89 -3.31 -10.64 -2.10
C ILE A 89 -2.99 -12.13 -2.31
N ILE A 90 -4.01 -12.96 -2.52
CA ILE A 90 -3.86 -14.40 -2.80
C ILE A 90 -3.16 -14.60 -4.15
N LYS A 91 -3.53 -13.83 -5.17
CA LYS A 91 -2.84 -13.88 -6.48
C LYS A 91 -1.43 -13.29 -6.44
N MET A 92 -1.21 -12.26 -5.61
CA MET A 92 0.11 -11.63 -5.46
C MET A 92 1.13 -12.58 -4.82
N GLU A 93 0.72 -13.37 -3.83
CA GLU A 93 1.61 -14.20 -3.01
C GLU A 93 2.58 -15.08 -3.80
N PRO A 94 2.15 -15.97 -4.73
CA PRO A 94 3.08 -16.84 -5.46
C PRO A 94 4.06 -16.05 -6.34
N ILE A 95 3.65 -14.89 -6.85
CA ILE A 95 4.48 -14.02 -7.69
C ILE A 95 5.58 -13.38 -6.85
N ILE A 96 5.22 -12.80 -5.70
CA ILE A 96 6.18 -12.20 -4.76
C ILE A 96 7.14 -13.25 -4.21
N GLN A 97 6.66 -14.46 -3.92
CA GLN A 97 7.52 -15.57 -3.50
C GLN A 97 8.56 -15.93 -4.56
N LYS A 98 8.16 -16.00 -5.83
CA LYS A 98 9.09 -16.20 -6.95
C LYS A 98 10.10 -15.06 -7.03
N ALA A 99 9.63 -13.80 -6.96
CA ALA A 99 10.50 -12.62 -6.99
C ALA A 99 11.55 -12.65 -5.87
N ALA A 100 11.14 -12.94 -4.64
CA ALA A 100 12.03 -12.99 -3.48
C ALA A 100 13.16 -14.02 -3.65
N ARG A 101 12.84 -15.21 -4.18
CA ARG A 101 13.85 -16.25 -4.50
C ARG A 101 14.82 -15.82 -5.60
N MET A 102 14.35 -15.06 -6.59
CA MET A 102 15.18 -14.60 -7.70
C MET A 102 16.10 -13.45 -7.32
N ILE A 103 15.61 -12.52 -6.48
CA ILE A 103 16.38 -11.37 -5.98
C ILE A 103 17.44 -11.82 -4.97
N GLY A 104 17.11 -12.74 -4.05
CA GLY A 104 18.07 -13.29 -3.08
C GLY A 104 18.58 -12.29 -2.04
N GLY A 105 17.91 -11.15 -1.86
CA GLY A 105 18.34 -10.06 -0.99
C GLY A 105 17.36 -8.88 -0.98
N ARG A 106 17.86 -7.66 -0.75
CA ARG A 106 17.05 -6.44 -0.83
C ARG A 106 16.70 -6.13 -2.28
N CYS A 107 15.44 -5.78 -2.53
CA CYS A 107 15.04 -5.25 -3.84
C CYS A 107 15.53 -3.81 -4.01
N ARG A 108 15.64 -3.37 -5.26
CA ARG A 108 16.02 -2.00 -5.65
C ARG A 108 14.83 -1.22 -6.19
N THR A 109 13.76 -1.89 -6.58
CA THR A 109 12.56 -1.28 -7.15
C THR A 109 11.69 -0.60 -6.09
N LEU A 110 11.45 -1.26 -4.96
CA LEU A 110 10.65 -0.73 -3.85
C LEU A 110 11.55 -0.22 -2.72
N THR A 111 11.05 0.74 -1.94
CA THR A 111 11.78 1.34 -0.81
C THR A 111 10.98 1.23 0.48
N ALA A 112 11.66 1.38 1.62
CA ALA A 112 11.01 1.37 2.93
C ALA A 112 10.09 2.57 3.19
N GLU A 113 10.16 3.60 2.36
CA GLU A 113 9.36 4.82 2.47
C GLU A 113 8.00 4.69 1.78
N GLU A 114 7.78 3.62 0.99
CA GLU A 114 6.50 3.41 0.31
C GLU A 114 5.38 3.24 1.35
N PRO A 115 4.30 4.04 1.28
CA PRO A 115 3.23 4.00 2.26
C PRO A 115 2.49 2.66 2.14
N PHE A 116 2.56 1.85 3.20
CA PHE A 116 1.90 0.56 3.23
C PHE A 116 0.39 0.70 2.99
N ALA A 117 -0.14 -0.07 2.03
CA ALA A 117 -1.54 -0.05 1.60
C ALA A 117 -2.12 1.35 1.35
N PHE A 118 -1.28 2.33 1.04
CA PHE A 118 -1.68 3.73 0.84
C PHE A 118 -2.43 4.34 2.05
N GLY A 119 -2.28 3.76 3.25
CA GLY A 119 -3.01 4.15 4.46
C GLY A 119 -4.49 3.76 4.51
N MET A 120 -4.96 2.97 3.54
CA MET A 120 -6.31 2.47 3.51
C MET A 120 -6.52 1.36 4.57
N PRO A 121 -7.73 1.23 5.14
CA PRO A 121 -8.09 0.09 6.01
C PRO A 121 -7.91 -1.24 5.27
N MET A 122 -7.18 -2.19 5.85
CA MET A 122 -6.81 -3.47 5.23
C MET A 122 -8.04 -4.33 4.98
N MET A 123 -9.00 -4.33 5.90
CA MET A 123 -10.24 -5.09 5.73
C MET A 123 -11.09 -4.57 4.57
N ILE A 124 -11.02 -3.28 4.24
CA ILE A 124 -11.71 -2.73 3.06
C ILE A 124 -10.94 -3.08 1.78
N LEU A 125 -9.62 -3.12 1.86
CA LEU A 125 -8.76 -3.25 0.68
C LEU A 125 -8.58 -4.71 0.24
N PHE A 126 -8.36 -5.63 1.18
CA PHE A 126 -7.94 -7.00 0.90
C PHE A 126 -9.05 -8.05 1.08
N HIS A 127 -10.03 -7.83 1.96
CA HIS A 127 -11.15 -8.77 2.12
C HIS A 127 -12.21 -8.52 1.05
N LYS A 128 -12.35 -9.45 0.10
CA LYS A 128 -13.29 -9.31 -1.03
C LYS A 128 -14.34 -10.39 -1.10
N THR A 129 -14.01 -11.59 -0.64
CA THR A 129 -14.85 -12.77 -0.86
C THR A 129 -15.33 -13.33 0.47
N PRO A 130 -16.65 -13.40 0.72
CA PRO A 130 -17.20 -14.07 1.89
C PRO A 130 -16.66 -15.50 2.02
N GLY A 131 -16.20 -15.87 3.22
CA GLY A 131 -15.62 -17.19 3.49
C GLY A 131 -14.14 -17.36 3.14
N GLN A 132 -13.49 -16.37 2.51
CA GLN A 132 -12.06 -16.44 2.16
C GLN A 132 -11.12 -15.72 3.15
N LEU A 133 -11.67 -15.15 4.23
CA LEU A 133 -10.92 -14.28 5.15
C LEU A 133 -9.66 -14.96 5.73
N GLU A 134 -9.71 -16.25 6.09
CA GLU A 134 -8.53 -16.94 6.63
C GLU A 134 -7.42 -17.08 5.57
N ALA A 135 -7.77 -17.45 4.34
CA ALA A 135 -6.81 -17.54 3.24
C ALA A 135 -6.21 -16.16 2.91
N GLU A 136 -7.01 -15.09 2.96
CA GLU A 136 -6.53 -13.72 2.77
C GLU A 136 -5.59 -13.27 3.91
N ILE A 137 -5.84 -13.69 5.16
CA ILE A 137 -4.95 -13.44 6.30
C ILE A 137 -3.61 -14.16 6.14
N GLU A 138 -3.63 -15.43 5.74
CA GLU A 138 -2.43 -16.22 5.50
C GLU A 138 -1.58 -15.61 4.37
N ALA A 139 -2.21 -15.33 3.22
CA ALA A 139 -1.55 -14.71 2.08
C ALA A 139 -1.02 -13.32 2.42
N PHE A 140 -1.76 -12.50 3.18
CA PHE A 140 -1.29 -11.20 3.64
C PHE A 140 -0.04 -11.33 4.53
N THR A 141 -0.07 -12.24 5.51
CA THR A 141 1.06 -12.46 6.43
C THR A 141 2.32 -12.88 5.66
N SER A 142 2.16 -13.80 4.70
CA SER A 142 3.22 -14.24 3.80
C SER A 142 3.77 -13.10 2.93
N VAL A 143 2.90 -12.38 2.22
CA VAL A 143 3.29 -11.26 1.34
C VAL A 143 3.99 -10.17 2.12
N THR A 144 3.43 -9.73 3.25
CA THR A 144 4.01 -8.65 4.04
C THR A 144 5.37 -9.03 4.65
N GLY A 145 5.53 -10.28 5.11
CA GLY A 145 6.83 -10.78 5.57
C GLY A 145 7.90 -10.78 4.46
N MET A 146 7.53 -11.17 3.24
CA MET A 146 8.42 -11.11 2.08
C MET A 146 8.74 -9.65 1.70
N LEU A 147 7.75 -8.77 1.64
CA LEU A 147 7.96 -7.36 1.30
C LEU A 147 8.84 -6.64 2.34
N CYS A 148 8.69 -6.92 3.63
CA CYS A 148 9.60 -6.40 4.67
C CYS A 148 11.05 -6.87 4.45
N SER A 149 11.22 -8.14 4.12
CA SER A 149 12.53 -8.73 3.82
C SER A 149 13.14 -8.12 2.55
N LEU A 150 12.33 -7.81 1.54
CA LEU A 150 12.78 -7.16 0.31
C LEU A 150 13.11 -5.67 0.51
N THR A 151 12.30 -4.94 1.26
CA THR A 151 12.35 -3.46 1.33
C THR A 151 13.19 -2.90 2.48
N GLY A 152 13.40 -3.65 3.56
CA GLY A 152 14.04 -3.11 4.76
C GLY A 152 13.08 -2.66 5.85
N ILE A 153 11.78 -2.68 5.58
CA ILE A 153 10.77 -2.32 6.56
C ILE A 153 10.79 -3.31 7.73
N LYS A 154 10.81 -2.77 8.96
CA LYS A 154 10.85 -3.56 10.20
C LYS A 154 9.46 -3.94 10.72
N ASN A 155 8.41 -3.26 10.29
CA ASN A 155 7.04 -3.49 10.73
C ASN A 155 6.11 -3.78 9.54
N CYS A 156 5.59 -5.00 9.47
CA CYS A 156 4.91 -5.58 8.31
C CYS A 156 3.38 -5.47 8.36
N ALA A 157 2.84 -4.58 9.20
CA ALA A 157 1.40 -4.34 9.36
C ALA A 157 0.56 -5.56 9.82
N GLU A 158 1.15 -6.71 10.11
CA GLU A 158 0.44 -7.91 10.58
C GLU A 158 -0.39 -7.64 11.84
N ALA A 159 0.20 -6.97 12.85
CA ALA A 159 -0.52 -6.60 14.07
C ALA A 159 -1.70 -5.66 13.79
N PHE A 160 -1.58 -4.80 12.77
CA PHE A 160 -2.65 -3.89 12.38
C PHE A 160 -3.79 -4.63 11.67
N PHE A 161 -3.48 -5.50 10.72
CA PHE A 161 -4.51 -6.29 10.05
C PHE A 161 -5.25 -7.21 11.02
N LYS A 162 -4.52 -7.83 11.96
CA LYS A 162 -5.12 -8.59 13.06
C LYS A 162 -6.09 -7.74 13.90
N ALA A 163 -5.74 -6.49 14.19
CA ALA A 163 -6.63 -5.58 14.91
C ALA A 163 -7.93 -5.31 14.13
N GLU A 164 -7.83 -5.07 12.82
CA GLU A 164 -9.00 -4.87 11.97
C GLU A 164 -9.87 -6.12 11.92
N VAL A 165 -9.29 -7.30 11.67
CA VAL A 165 -10.02 -8.57 11.66
C VAL A 165 -10.78 -8.77 12.99
N ALA A 166 -10.13 -8.54 14.13
CA ALA A 166 -10.75 -8.65 15.44
C ALA A 166 -11.92 -7.66 15.62
N LEU A 167 -11.77 -6.41 15.16
CA LEU A 167 -12.84 -5.41 15.19
C LEU A 167 -14.05 -5.87 14.37
N TYR A 168 -13.83 -6.37 13.15
CA TYR A 168 -14.92 -6.82 12.27
C TYR A 168 -15.59 -8.11 12.77
N ARG A 169 -14.86 -8.97 13.50
CA ARG A 169 -15.42 -10.13 14.22
C ARG A 169 -16.15 -9.75 15.52
N GLY A 170 -16.10 -8.49 15.94
CA GLY A 170 -16.69 -8.03 17.20
C GLY A 170 -15.85 -8.36 18.45
N ASN A 171 -14.62 -8.88 18.29
CA ASN A 171 -13.71 -9.10 19.41
C ASN A 171 -13.00 -7.79 19.78
N LEU A 172 -13.72 -6.89 20.45
CA LEU A 172 -13.27 -5.53 20.73
C LEU A 172 -12.03 -5.48 21.64
N SER A 173 -11.88 -6.45 22.55
CA SER A 173 -10.70 -6.53 23.44
C SER A 173 -9.43 -6.90 22.69
N GLU A 174 -9.51 -7.87 21.79
CA GLU A 174 -8.36 -8.25 20.95
C GLU A 174 -8.03 -7.17 19.92
N ALA A 175 -9.05 -6.50 19.36
CA ALA A 175 -8.88 -5.39 18.44
C ALA A 175 -8.05 -4.27 19.09
N GLU A 176 -8.44 -3.83 20.30
CA GLU A 176 -7.74 -2.79 21.04
C GLU A 176 -6.29 -3.18 21.38
N LEU A 177 -6.07 -4.38 21.92
CA LEU A 177 -4.73 -4.86 22.26
C LEU A 177 -3.80 -4.89 21.03
N SER A 178 -4.31 -5.43 19.92
CA SER A 178 -3.56 -5.52 18.66
C SER A 178 -3.30 -4.14 18.06
N ALA A 179 -4.25 -3.20 18.21
CA ALA A 179 -4.10 -1.81 17.76
C ALA A 179 -2.97 -1.09 18.50
N TYR A 180 -2.91 -1.21 19.82
CA TYR A 180 -1.82 -0.60 20.61
C TYR A 180 -0.45 -1.20 20.25
N LYS A 181 -0.38 -2.52 20.04
CA LYS A 181 0.85 -3.17 19.56
C LYS A 181 1.27 -2.61 18.20
N ALA A 182 0.34 -2.53 17.25
CA ALA A 182 0.60 -1.99 15.93
C ALA A 182 1.01 -0.51 15.96
N ALA A 183 0.39 0.30 16.83
CA ALA A 183 0.72 1.72 17.00
C ALA A 183 2.16 1.88 17.51
N TYR A 184 2.54 1.14 18.55
CA TYR A 184 3.91 1.16 19.08
C TYR A 184 4.96 0.76 18.03
N GLN A 185 4.66 -0.28 17.23
CA GLN A 185 5.55 -0.71 16.14
C GLN A 185 5.64 0.34 15.02
N ALA A 186 4.53 1.00 14.70
CA ALA A 186 4.46 2.02 13.65
C ALA A 186 5.15 3.33 14.06
N ASP A 187 5.09 3.72 15.33
CA ASP A 187 5.84 4.84 15.89
C ASP A 187 7.34 4.60 15.75
N ALA A 188 7.82 3.44 16.22
CA ALA A 188 9.23 3.07 16.14
C ALA A 188 9.75 2.98 14.68
N ALA A 189 8.88 2.64 13.73
CA ALA A 189 9.21 2.51 12.32
C ALA A 189 8.96 3.78 11.48
N GLY A 190 8.40 4.86 12.06
CA GLY A 190 8.06 6.06 11.31
C GLY A 190 6.89 5.90 10.32
N GLN A 191 6.09 4.82 10.41
CA GLN A 191 5.02 4.49 9.46
C GLN A 191 3.70 5.21 9.77
N TRP A 192 3.54 6.42 9.25
CA TRP A 192 2.31 7.20 9.38
C TRP A 192 1.01 6.46 8.93
N PRO A 193 1.00 5.62 7.87
CA PRO A 193 -0.24 4.97 7.42
C PRO A 193 -0.82 4.07 8.50
N ILE A 194 0.04 3.31 9.19
CA ILE A 194 -0.36 2.39 10.25
C ILE A 194 -0.74 3.16 11.51
N ARG A 195 0.01 4.22 11.89
CA ARG A 195 -0.36 5.06 13.05
C ARG A 195 -1.74 5.68 12.92
N MET A 196 -2.04 6.22 11.74
CA MET A 196 -3.34 6.82 11.47
C MET A 196 -4.44 5.76 11.43
N GLY A 197 -4.16 4.59 10.84
CA GLY A 197 -5.05 3.43 10.84
C GLY A 197 -5.38 2.94 12.26
N THR A 198 -4.39 2.83 13.14
CA THR A 198 -4.61 2.40 14.54
C THR A 198 -5.38 3.42 15.35
N ALA A 199 -5.11 4.72 15.17
CA ALA A 199 -5.89 5.80 15.79
C ALA A 199 -7.38 5.72 15.37
N ASN A 200 -7.64 5.52 14.07
CA ASN A 200 -8.98 5.33 13.57
C ASN A 200 -9.66 4.08 14.16
N LEU A 201 -8.95 2.95 14.16
CA LEU A 201 -9.46 1.67 14.66
C LEU A 201 -9.81 1.71 16.16
N LEU A 202 -8.99 2.37 16.97
CA LEU A 202 -9.26 2.60 18.39
C LEU A 202 -10.52 3.45 18.59
N GLY A 203 -10.72 4.46 17.75
CA GLY A 203 -11.97 5.21 17.70
C GLY A 203 -13.17 4.30 17.41
N HIS A 204 -13.14 3.53 16.33
CA HIS A 204 -14.22 2.58 16.00
C HIS A 204 -14.49 1.56 17.12
N THR A 205 -13.43 1.06 17.76
CA THR A 205 -13.54 0.12 18.88
C THR A 205 -14.28 0.75 20.06
N ALA A 206 -13.94 2.00 20.40
CA ALA A 206 -14.60 2.73 21.47
C ALA A 206 -16.08 3.06 21.16
N PHE A 207 -16.39 3.46 19.92
CA PHE A 207 -17.77 3.65 19.47
C PHE A 207 -18.60 2.38 19.59
N ARG A 208 -18.05 1.23 19.18
CA ARG A 208 -18.72 -0.07 19.32
C ARG A 208 -18.94 -0.50 20.78
N ARG A 209 -18.13 -0.01 21.72
CA ARG A 209 -18.34 -0.19 23.17
C ARG A 209 -19.35 0.81 23.77
N GLY A 210 -19.87 1.76 22.98
CA GLY A 210 -20.77 2.82 23.44
C GLY A 210 -20.06 4.01 24.11
N ASN A 211 -18.72 4.10 24.04
CA ASN A 211 -17.97 5.23 24.58
C ASN A 211 -17.93 6.39 23.57
N ASN A 212 -19.06 7.08 23.42
CA ASN A 212 -19.23 8.11 22.40
C ASN A 212 -18.76 9.51 22.85
N ARG A 213 -18.36 9.66 24.12
CA ARG A 213 -18.06 10.98 24.72
C ARG A 213 -16.73 11.58 24.24
N ASP A 214 -15.85 10.77 23.65
CA ASP A 214 -14.47 11.12 23.32
C ASP A 214 -14.19 11.25 21.81
N LEU A 215 -15.22 11.46 20.99
CA LEU A 215 -15.09 11.64 19.52
C LEU A 215 -14.04 12.68 19.12
N SER A 216 -13.97 13.80 19.85
CA SER A 216 -12.98 14.85 19.60
C SER A 216 -11.54 14.37 19.84
N LYS A 217 -11.31 13.51 20.85
CA LYS A 217 -9.99 12.92 21.13
C LYS A 217 -9.58 11.98 20.00
N TYR A 218 -10.50 11.17 19.47
CA TYR A 218 -10.21 10.28 18.35
C TYR A 218 -9.86 11.06 17.09
N PHE A 219 -10.62 12.10 16.76
CA PHE A 219 -10.31 12.92 15.59
C PHE A 219 -8.99 13.65 15.71
N LYS A 220 -8.67 14.14 16.92
CA LYS A 220 -7.36 14.75 17.19
C LYS A 220 -6.23 13.73 17.02
N ALA A 221 -6.37 12.51 17.54
CA ALA A 221 -5.35 11.46 17.38
C ALA A 221 -5.11 11.08 15.91
N VAL A 222 -6.18 11.02 15.10
CA VAL A 222 -6.07 10.78 13.65
C VAL A 222 -5.36 11.95 12.95
N GLU A 223 -5.68 13.19 13.32
CA GLU A 223 -5.01 14.41 12.81
C GLU A 223 -3.52 14.44 13.14
N GLU A 224 -3.15 14.12 14.38
CA GLU A 224 -1.76 14.09 14.85
C GLU A 224 -0.95 12.95 14.19
N SER A 225 -1.63 11.94 13.64
CA SER A 225 -1.00 10.80 12.98
C SER A 225 -0.79 10.99 11.47
N VAL A 226 -1.26 12.10 10.90
CA VAL A 226 -1.22 12.33 9.45
C VAL A 226 0.21 12.39 8.92
N GLY A 227 0.45 11.74 7.77
CA GLY A 227 1.72 11.84 7.05
C GLY A 227 1.93 13.20 6.38
N SER A 228 3.09 13.40 5.80
CA SER A 228 3.43 14.62 5.04
C SER A 228 3.26 14.50 3.52
N ASP A 229 2.98 13.30 3.01
CA ASP A 229 2.83 13.08 1.57
C ASP A 229 1.46 13.54 1.03
N ALA A 230 1.37 13.71 -0.29
CA ALA A 230 0.19 14.26 -0.95
C ALA A 230 -1.10 13.44 -0.76
N LEU A 231 -1.00 12.16 -0.42
CA LEU A 231 -2.14 11.28 -0.21
C LEU A 231 -2.70 11.38 1.22
N SER A 232 -1.84 11.67 2.20
CA SER A 232 -2.20 11.64 3.62
C SER A 232 -3.46 12.44 4.01
N PRO A 233 -3.72 13.66 3.47
CA PRO A 233 -4.90 14.43 3.88
C PRO A 233 -6.21 13.84 3.34
N TYR A 234 -6.15 13.14 2.19
CA TYR A 234 -7.30 12.47 1.60
C TYR A 234 -7.67 11.22 2.39
N VAL A 235 -6.66 10.43 2.78
CA VAL A 235 -6.87 9.22 3.57
C VAL A 235 -7.40 9.57 4.96
N MET A 236 -6.87 10.62 5.60
CA MET A 236 -7.42 11.13 6.87
C MET A 236 -8.92 11.47 6.75
N LYS A 237 -9.32 12.16 5.67
CA LYS A 237 -10.73 12.50 5.41
C LYS A 237 -11.58 11.24 5.19
N LEU A 238 -11.05 10.24 4.49
CA LEU A 238 -11.72 8.96 4.25
C LEU A 238 -11.93 8.18 5.56
N LEU A 239 -10.90 8.09 6.41
CA LEU A 239 -11.01 7.42 7.71
C LEU A 239 -12.06 8.09 8.61
N ARG A 240 -12.07 9.43 8.66
CA ARG A 240 -13.09 10.20 9.40
C ARG A 240 -14.50 9.94 8.88
N ALA A 241 -14.68 9.84 7.56
CA ALA A 241 -15.96 9.51 6.97
C ALA A 241 -16.49 8.15 7.46
N GLY A 242 -15.60 7.19 7.72
CA GLY A 242 -15.93 5.91 8.34
C GLY A 242 -16.70 6.08 9.65
N VAL A 243 -16.25 6.96 10.56
CA VAL A 243 -16.95 7.26 11.83
C VAL A 243 -18.28 7.96 11.60
N TYR A 244 -18.33 8.92 10.66
CA TYR A 244 -19.59 9.63 10.34
C TYR A 244 -20.67 8.69 9.82
N ILE A 245 -20.32 7.64 9.06
CA ILE A 245 -21.27 6.59 8.63
C ILE A 245 -21.91 5.91 9.84
N TRP A 246 -21.11 5.49 10.83
CA TRP A 246 -21.64 4.83 12.03
C TRP A 246 -22.53 5.72 12.89
N MET A 247 -22.35 7.04 12.80
CA MET A 247 -23.13 8.03 13.55
C MET A 247 -24.34 8.58 12.76
N ASP A 248 -24.60 8.09 11.55
CA ASP A 248 -25.62 8.64 10.64
C ASP A 248 -25.42 10.14 10.34
N LEU A 249 -24.15 10.57 10.25
CA LEU A 249 -23.73 11.95 10.01
C LEU A 249 -23.22 12.17 8.58
N GLY A 250 -23.88 11.58 7.57
CA GLY A 250 -23.46 11.66 6.17
C GLY A 250 -23.33 13.09 5.61
N LYS A 251 -24.01 14.06 6.23
CA LYS A 251 -23.88 15.50 5.88
C LYS A 251 -22.46 16.05 6.14
N LEU A 252 -21.67 15.41 6.99
CA LEU A 252 -20.30 15.82 7.32
C LEU A 252 -19.24 15.26 6.35
N PHE A 253 -19.63 14.45 5.36
CA PHE A 253 -18.69 13.97 4.36
C PHE A 253 -18.03 15.14 3.60
N PRO A 254 -16.77 15.02 3.19
CA PRO A 254 -16.19 15.96 2.25
C PRO A 254 -16.92 15.87 0.90
N GLN A 255 -17.02 17.00 0.19
CA GLN A 255 -17.82 17.10 -1.05
C GLN A 255 -17.48 16.01 -2.07
N TRP A 256 -16.20 15.78 -2.32
CA TRP A 256 -15.73 14.77 -3.28
C TRP A 256 -16.14 13.33 -2.92
N LEU A 257 -16.38 13.01 -1.64
CA LEU A 257 -16.91 11.70 -1.24
C LEU A 257 -18.43 11.62 -1.46
N ARG A 258 -19.15 12.74 -1.35
CA ARG A 258 -20.59 12.78 -1.67
C ARG A 258 -20.85 12.67 -3.16
N ASP A 259 -19.98 13.27 -3.97
CA ASP A 259 -20.12 13.28 -5.44
C ASP A 259 -19.78 11.90 -6.08
N ALA A 260 -19.19 10.98 -5.31
CA ALA A 260 -18.79 9.65 -5.76
C ALA A 260 -19.83 8.54 -5.47
N VAL A 261 -20.92 8.87 -4.78
CA VAL A 261 -22.04 7.96 -4.43
C VAL A 261 -23.25 8.33 -5.27
#